data_AF-A0A923H6J4-F1
#
_entry.id   AF-A0A923H6J4-F1
#
_cell.length_a   1.000
_cell.length_b   1.000
_cell.length_c   1.000
_cell.angle_alpha   90.00
_cell.angle_beta   90.00
_cell.angle_gamma   90.00
#
_symmetry.space_group_name_H-M   'P 1'
#
loop_
_entity.id
_entity.type
_entity.pdbx_description
1 polymer ?
#
loop_
_entity_poly.entity_id
_entity_poly.type
_entity_poly.pdbx_seq_one_letter_code
_entity_poly.pdbx_strand_id
1 'polypeptide(L)'
;MNRERLSIPNTKGHNLQAYLELPADQIPHYFAIFAHCFTCTSNLSAVKNISRSLTSHGFGVVRFDFTGLGRSEGEFAESYFSANVDDLIAVNDYIKEHYKAPGLLVGHSLGGAAVIVAASKLENVKAVATIGAPSTVNHVTHLFSHGIDEVKQKGEVEVNIGGRPFKINREFIKDFDKIDLPKITKNLRKPLLIMHAPFDKTVGINNAHDLYHNAHHPKSFVSLDDADHLLSNSKDSNYVGNVIGTWADRYFEPRDNTMLDTNGEQLVAHLNLVEDNFTTSIQTKKHSFIADEPESIGGDDFGPSPYDFLSAALASCTVMTLKMYAQRKQWDLKEVYAYITYSKKHSDDLMLDLDEPKRMDHLQKRLKFIGNLDDTQKMKLQEIASKCPVHRTLQSEIIIETEMID
;
A
#
# COMPACT_ATOMS: atom_id res chain seq x y z
N MET A 1 8.01 -1.65 0.19
CA MET A 1 6.98 -0.59 0.33
C MET A 1 7.41 0.28 1.48
N ASN A 2 7.90 1.48 1.18
CA ASN A 2 8.48 2.38 2.16
C ASN A 2 7.38 3.01 3.03
N ARG A 3 7.62 3.08 4.34
CA ARG A 3 6.69 3.62 5.31
C ARG A 3 7.39 4.70 6.11
N GLU A 4 7.01 5.94 5.87
CA GLU A 4 7.50 7.07 6.63
C GLU A 4 6.66 7.27 7.89
N ARG A 5 7.32 7.61 9.01
CA ARG A 5 6.66 7.91 10.27
C ARG A 5 6.63 9.42 10.46
N LEU A 6 5.45 9.99 10.59
CA LEU A 6 5.25 11.43 10.74
C LEU A 6 4.79 11.78 12.16
N SER A 7 5.18 12.95 12.62
CA SER A 7 4.71 13.57 13.87
C SER A 7 4.08 14.90 13.52
N ILE A 8 2.75 14.99 13.60
CA ILE A 8 1.98 16.12 13.07
C ILE A 8 1.39 16.91 14.24
N PRO A 9 1.75 18.19 14.44
CA PRO A 9 1.16 19.00 15.51
C PRO A 9 -0.31 19.32 15.18
N ASN A 10 -1.22 19.13 16.14
CA ASN A 10 -2.59 19.59 16.03
C ASN A 10 -2.78 21.02 16.54
N THR A 11 -4.00 21.55 16.45
CA THR A 11 -4.35 22.92 16.86
C THR A 11 -4.16 23.20 18.36
N LYS A 12 -4.07 22.15 19.19
CA LYS A 12 -3.79 22.24 20.63
C LYS A 12 -2.31 22.05 20.98
N GLY A 13 -1.45 21.84 19.98
CA GLY A 13 -0.02 21.62 20.16
C GLY A 13 0.37 20.18 20.54
N HIS A 14 -0.57 19.23 20.49
CA HIS A 14 -0.27 17.81 20.67
C HIS A 14 0.27 17.21 19.37
N ASN A 15 1.24 16.30 19.49
CA ASN A 15 1.75 15.55 18.35
C ASN A 15 0.86 14.34 18.03
N LEU A 16 0.29 14.34 16.84
CA LEU A 16 -0.41 13.21 16.24
C LEU A 16 0.59 12.28 15.57
N GLN A 17 0.54 11.00 15.95
CA GLN A 17 1.31 9.97 15.29
C GLN A 17 0.64 9.60 13.97
N ALA A 18 1.35 9.83 12.86
CA ALA A 18 0.92 9.39 11.54
C ALA A 18 1.96 8.49 10.86
N TYR A 19 1.49 7.78 9.84
CA TYR A 19 2.28 6.99 8.91
C TYR A 19 1.87 7.35 7.49
N LEU A 20 2.85 7.67 6.66
CA LEU A 20 2.69 7.85 5.23
C LEU A 20 3.17 6.57 4.53
N GLU A 21 2.28 5.99 3.73
CA GLU A 21 2.58 4.85 2.85
C GLU A 21 2.46 5.31 1.41
N LEU A 22 3.53 5.12 0.64
CA LEU A 22 3.58 5.53 -0.76
C LEU A 22 3.35 4.33 -1.70
N PRO A 23 2.93 4.59 -2.96
CA PRO A 23 2.94 3.57 -4.01
C PRO A 23 4.31 2.90 -4.18
N ALA A 24 4.34 1.79 -4.93
CA ALA A 24 5.58 1.00 -5.09
C ALA A 24 6.70 1.83 -5.72
N ASP A 25 6.37 2.71 -6.66
CA ASP A 25 7.27 3.66 -7.32
C ASP A 25 7.56 4.94 -6.49
N GLN A 26 7.05 5.03 -5.26
CA GLN A 26 7.12 6.20 -4.38
C GLN A 26 6.51 7.50 -4.92
N ILE A 27 5.83 7.49 -6.08
CA ILE A 27 5.29 8.70 -6.70
C ILE A 27 3.76 8.71 -6.53
N PRO A 28 3.23 9.30 -5.46
CA PRO A 28 1.78 9.40 -5.27
C PRO A 28 1.17 10.40 -6.26
N HIS A 29 0.24 9.94 -7.10
CA HIS A 29 -0.50 10.84 -7.99
C HIS A 29 -1.47 11.74 -7.20
N TYR A 30 -2.04 11.18 -6.14
CA TYR A 30 -2.95 11.84 -5.20
C TYR A 30 -2.67 11.36 -3.79
N PHE A 31 -3.05 12.16 -2.80
CA PHE A 31 -2.99 11.75 -1.40
C PHE A 31 -4.38 11.40 -0.88
N ALA A 32 -4.43 10.36 -0.05
CA ALA A 32 -5.61 9.96 0.70
C ALA A 32 -5.31 10.02 2.20
N ILE A 33 -6.24 10.56 3.00
CA ILE A 33 -6.18 10.41 4.45
C ILE A 33 -7.14 9.30 4.85
N PHE A 34 -6.65 8.33 5.60
CA PHE A 34 -7.45 7.26 6.18
C PHE A 34 -7.60 7.45 7.70
N ALA A 35 -8.74 8.01 8.09
CA ALA A 35 -9.20 8.13 9.47
C ALA A 35 -9.83 6.79 9.94
N HIS A 36 -9.01 5.91 10.53
CA HIS A 36 -9.49 4.61 10.99
C HIS A 36 -10.33 4.69 12.27
N CYS A 37 -10.86 3.54 12.71
CA CYS A 37 -11.62 3.42 13.96
C CYS A 37 -10.85 3.96 15.18
N PHE A 38 -11.57 4.66 16.05
CA PHE A 38 -11.08 5.27 17.30
C PHE A 38 -10.64 4.24 18.36
N THR A 39 -10.94 2.96 18.16
CA THR A 39 -10.46 1.87 19.01
C THR A 39 -9.33 1.08 18.38
N CYS A 40 -8.99 1.42 17.15
CA CYS A 40 -7.99 0.72 16.38
C CYS A 40 -6.71 1.52 16.40
N THR A 41 -5.61 0.80 16.40
CA THR A 41 -4.33 1.42 16.08
C THR A 41 -4.18 1.46 14.57
N SER A 42 -3.47 2.44 14.07
CA SER A 42 -3.02 2.48 12.68
C SER A 42 -2.26 1.19 12.27
N ASN A 43 -1.80 0.37 13.22
CA ASN A 43 -1.16 -0.92 12.99
C ASN A 43 -2.10 -2.13 12.77
N LEU A 44 -3.42 -1.95 12.86
CA LEU A 44 -4.41 -3.01 12.66
C LEU A 44 -4.30 -3.58 11.23
N SER A 45 -4.44 -4.90 11.08
CA SER A 45 -4.32 -5.59 9.78
C SER A 45 -5.27 -5.04 8.73
N ALA A 46 -6.54 -4.79 9.09
CA ALA A 46 -7.52 -4.25 8.16
C ALA A 46 -7.13 -2.85 7.65
N VAL A 47 -6.64 -1.99 8.54
CA VAL A 47 -6.18 -0.64 8.17
C VAL A 47 -5.02 -0.73 7.17
N LYS A 48 -4.03 -1.59 7.45
CA LYS A 48 -2.89 -1.83 6.54
C LYS A 48 -3.31 -2.40 5.19
N ASN A 49 -4.25 -3.34 5.16
CA ASN A 49 -4.71 -3.96 3.93
C ASN A 49 -5.42 -2.94 3.02
N ILE A 50 -6.28 -2.09 3.61
CA ILE A 50 -6.95 -1.01 2.88
C ILE A 50 -5.93 0.00 2.38
N SER A 51 -5.01 0.46 3.23
CA SER A 51 -3.93 1.38 2.82
C SER A 51 -3.09 0.82 1.66
N ARG A 52 -2.68 -0.45 1.73
CA ARG A 52 -1.93 -1.12 0.66
C ARG A 52 -2.72 -1.24 -0.65
N SER A 53 -4.02 -1.46 -0.57
CA SER A 53 -4.87 -1.50 -1.75
C SER A 53 -4.99 -0.12 -2.38
N LEU A 54 -5.07 0.95 -1.58
CA LEU A 54 -5.10 2.32 -2.10
C LEU A 54 -3.76 2.74 -2.70
N THR A 55 -2.64 2.35 -2.11
CA THR A 55 -1.31 2.62 -2.69
C THR A 55 -1.10 1.89 -4.02
N SER A 56 -1.70 0.70 -4.23
CA SER A 56 -1.69 0.04 -5.54
C SER A 56 -2.55 0.73 -6.60
N HIS A 57 -3.40 1.67 -6.20
CA HIS A 57 -4.16 2.56 -7.10
C HIS A 57 -3.51 3.96 -7.18
N GLY A 58 -2.22 4.09 -6.83
CA GLY A 58 -1.44 5.31 -7.01
C GLY A 58 -1.66 6.40 -5.96
N PHE A 59 -2.30 6.08 -4.83
CA PHE A 59 -2.45 7.03 -3.71
C PHE A 59 -1.28 6.98 -2.74
N GLY A 60 -0.79 8.13 -2.31
CA GLY A 60 -0.04 8.27 -1.06
C GLY A 60 -1.03 8.27 0.10
N VAL A 61 -0.95 7.28 0.99
CA VAL A 61 -1.97 7.07 2.04
C VAL A 61 -1.41 7.47 3.40
N VAL A 62 -2.08 8.43 4.03
CA VAL A 62 -1.75 8.90 5.38
C VAL A 62 -2.75 8.30 6.35
N ARG A 63 -2.25 7.49 7.28
CA ARG A 63 -3.04 6.98 8.41
C ARG A 63 -2.49 7.54 9.71
N PHE A 64 -3.35 7.96 10.61
CA PHE A 64 -2.94 8.59 11.86
C PHE A 64 -3.80 8.14 13.02
N ASP A 65 -3.20 8.10 14.21
CA ASP A 65 -3.93 7.89 15.45
C ASP A 65 -4.48 9.28 15.91
N PHE A 66 -5.76 9.40 16.24
CA PHE A 66 -6.31 10.67 16.78
C PHE A 66 -5.72 11.00 18.16
N THR A 67 -5.90 12.24 18.63
CA THR A 67 -5.47 12.68 19.97
C THR A 67 -5.87 11.67 21.05
N GLY A 68 -4.90 11.29 21.89
CA GLY A 68 -5.10 10.35 23.00
C GLY A 68 -5.38 8.89 22.60
N LEU A 69 -5.17 8.53 21.33
CA LEU A 69 -5.22 7.16 20.86
C LEU A 69 -3.86 6.69 20.35
N GLY A 70 -3.63 5.38 20.48
CA GLY A 70 -2.45 4.73 19.92
C GLY A 70 -1.15 5.31 20.47
N ARG A 71 -0.43 6.07 19.63
CA ARG A 71 0.83 6.74 20.00
C ARG A 71 0.76 8.28 19.91
N SER A 72 -0.42 8.83 19.65
CA SER A 72 -0.63 10.28 19.64
C SER A 72 -0.70 10.82 21.07
N GLU A 73 -0.21 12.04 21.25
CA GLU A 73 -0.24 12.73 22.54
C GLU A 73 -1.66 13.15 22.94
N GLY A 74 -1.81 13.55 24.22
CA GLY A 74 -3.07 13.99 24.81
C GLY A 74 -3.90 12.87 25.41
N GLU A 75 -5.08 13.23 25.91
CA GLU A 75 -6.05 12.30 26.50
C GLU A 75 -7.33 12.28 25.65
N PHE A 76 -7.77 11.09 25.22
CA PHE A 76 -8.93 10.97 24.33
C PHE A 76 -10.20 11.51 24.98
N ALA A 77 -10.35 11.31 26.29
CA ALA A 77 -11.47 11.83 27.07
C ALA A 77 -11.56 13.37 27.03
N GLU A 78 -10.44 14.07 26.80
CA GLU A 78 -10.39 15.53 26.68
C GLU A 78 -10.51 16.02 25.22
N SER A 79 -10.57 15.07 24.27
CA SER A 79 -10.82 15.34 22.86
C SER A 79 -12.31 15.19 22.57
N TYR A 80 -12.99 16.32 22.35
CA TYR A 80 -14.37 16.34 21.86
C TYR A 80 -14.42 15.80 20.41
N PHE A 81 -15.58 15.38 19.92
CA PHE A 81 -15.68 14.92 18.53
C PHE A 81 -15.23 15.99 17.53
N SER A 82 -15.56 17.26 17.77
CA SER A 82 -15.04 18.41 17.02
C SER A 82 -13.51 18.48 17.03
N ALA A 83 -12.86 18.19 18.15
CA ALA A 83 -11.40 18.16 18.23
C ALA A 83 -10.81 17.03 17.37
N ASN A 84 -11.49 15.89 17.24
CA ASN A 84 -11.05 14.83 16.32
C ASN A 84 -11.23 15.23 14.85
N VAL A 85 -12.27 16.00 14.52
CA VAL A 85 -12.40 16.61 13.19
C VAL A 85 -11.25 17.61 12.96
N ASP A 86 -10.88 18.39 13.97
CA ASP A 86 -9.77 19.33 13.88
C ASP A 86 -8.41 18.62 13.74
N ASP A 87 -8.20 17.47 14.39
CA ASP A 87 -7.03 16.61 14.17
C ASP A 87 -6.93 16.18 12.70
N LEU A 88 -8.05 15.75 12.10
CA LEU A 88 -8.09 15.36 10.69
C LEU A 88 -7.79 16.54 9.75
N ILE A 89 -8.26 17.74 10.09
CA ILE A 89 -7.92 18.97 9.36
C ILE A 89 -6.44 19.30 9.51
N ALA A 90 -5.86 19.18 10.71
CA ALA A 90 -4.43 19.40 10.93
C ALA A 90 -3.56 18.43 10.11
N VAL A 91 -3.96 17.16 10.02
CA VAL A 91 -3.30 16.17 9.15
C VAL A 91 -3.44 16.56 7.67
N ASN A 92 -4.62 17.02 7.24
CA ASN A 92 -4.80 17.52 5.88
C ASN A 92 -3.87 18.70 5.56
N ASP A 93 -3.79 19.66 6.47
CA ASP A 93 -3.02 20.89 6.28
C ASP A 93 -1.51 20.59 6.26
N TYR A 94 -1.05 19.72 7.16
CA TYR A 94 0.34 19.25 7.16
C TYR A 94 0.71 18.57 5.84
N ILE A 95 -0.11 17.65 5.35
CA ILE A 95 0.18 16.93 4.11
C ILE A 95 0.08 17.85 2.89
N LYS A 96 -0.82 18.84 2.92
CA LYS A 96 -0.90 19.87 1.90
C LYS A 96 0.33 20.78 1.88
N GLU A 97 0.91 21.08 3.03
CA GLU A 97 2.10 21.95 3.16
C GLU A 97 3.39 21.22 2.75
N HIS A 98 3.57 19.98 3.20
CA HIS A 98 4.81 19.22 3.00
C HIS A 98 4.81 18.34 1.75
N TYR A 99 3.64 18.01 1.20
CA TYR A 99 3.49 17.13 0.04
C TYR A 99 2.47 17.72 -0.95
N LYS A 100 1.41 16.98 -1.28
CA LYS A 100 0.33 17.42 -2.16
C LYS A 100 -0.99 17.30 -1.42
N ALA A 101 -1.85 18.30 -1.60
CA ALA A 101 -3.16 18.38 -0.95
C ALA A 101 -3.95 17.06 -1.10
N PRO A 102 -4.40 16.45 0.02
CA PRO A 102 -5.20 15.24 -0.03
C PRO A 102 -6.49 15.42 -0.82
N GLY A 103 -6.77 14.49 -1.73
CA GLY A 103 -7.96 14.52 -2.56
C GLY A 103 -9.06 13.58 -2.07
N LEU A 104 -8.68 12.48 -1.42
CA LEU A 104 -9.58 11.44 -0.95
C LEU A 104 -9.56 11.37 0.59
N LEU A 105 -10.74 11.34 1.21
CA LEU A 105 -10.87 10.98 2.62
C LEU A 105 -11.55 9.62 2.74
N VAL A 106 -10.92 8.71 3.49
CA VAL A 106 -11.49 7.41 3.85
C VAL A 106 -11.68 7.38 5.36
N GLY A 107 -12.84 6.95 5.83
CA GLY A 107 -13.14 6.90 7.25
C GLY A 107 -13.82 5.60 7.65
N HIS A 108 -13.38 4.99 8.76
CA HIS A 108 -13.97 3.76 9.29
C HIS A 108 -14.60 3.97 10.67
N SER A 109 -15.78 3.40 10.89
CA SER A 109 -16.57 3.56 12.11
C SER A 109 -16.83 5.05 12.41
N LEU A 110 -16.59 5.51 13.64
CA LEU A 110 -16.62 6.95 13.99
C LEU A 110 -15.71 7.81 13.11
N GLY A 111 -14.60 7.26 12.57
CA GLY A 111 -13.73 7.95 11.62
C GLY A 111 -14.47 8.29 10.32
N GLY A 112 -15.46 7.47 9.94
CA GLY A 112 -16.39 7.72 8.84
C GLY A 112 -17.26 8.96 9.05
N ALA A 113 -17.76 9.16 10.27
CA ALA A 113 -18.47 10.40 10.60
C ALA A 113 -17.52 11.61 10.57
N ALA A 114 -16.31 11.46 11.12
CA ALA A 114 -15.31 12.53 11.14
C ALA A 114 -14.91 12.99 9.73
N VAL A 115 -14.68 12.06 8.78
CA VAL A 115 -14.32 12.43 7.41
C VAL A 115 -15.46 13.11 6.66
N ILE A 116 -16.72 12.77 6.91
CA ILE A 116 -17.86 13.48 6.32
C ILE A 116 -17.88 14.94 6.80
N VAL A 117 -17.69 15.17 8.10
CA VAL A 117 -17.66 16.52 8.66
C VAL A 117 -16.44 17.29 8.15
N ALA A 118 -15.25 16.71 8.18
CA ALA A 118 -14.03 17.36 7.67
C ALA A 118 -14.14 17.66 6.17
N ALA A 119 -14.66 16.74 5.36
CA ALA A 119 -14.87 16.95 3.93
C ALA A 119 -15.83 18.13 3.64
N SER A 120 -16.77 18.44 4.53
CA SER A 120 -17.65 19.61 4.37
C SER A 120 -16.93 20.95 4.60
N LYS A 121 -15.78 20.92 5.29
CA LYS A 121 -14.96 22.10 5.62
C LYS A 121 -13.74 22.26 4.69
N LEU A 122 -13.31 21.19 4.03
CA LEU A 122 -12.08 21.16 3.21
C LEU A 122 -12.38 21.27 1.72
N GLU A 123 -11.92 22.31 1.04
CA GLU A 123 -12.20 22.50 -0.40
C GLU A 123 -11.42 21.55 -1.31
N ASN A 124 -10.20 21.14 -0.92
CA ASN A 124 -9.32 20.27 -1.71
C ASN A 124 -9.81 18.82 -1.84
N VAL A 125 -10.68 18.38 -0.92
CA VAL A 125 -11.20 17.01 -0.92
C VAL A 125 -12.21 16.84 -2.06
N LYS A 126 -11.90 15.94 -2.98
CA LYS A 126 -12.72 15.61 -4.16
C LYS A 126 -13.70 14.47 -3.92
N ALA A 127 -13.38 13.51 -3.06
CA ALA A 127 -14.21 12.33 -2.83
C ALA A 127 -14.10 11.82 -1.39
N VAL A 128 -15.14 11.14 -0.91
CA VAL A 128 -15.22 10.58 0.44
C VAL A 128 -15.69 9.14 0.39
N ALA A 129 -15.01 8.25 1.12
CA ALA A 129 -15.45 6.87 1.34
C ALA A 129 -15.62 6.60 2.83
N THR A 130 -16.71 5.95 3.21
CA THR A 130 -16.98 5.54 4.60
C THR A 130 -17.20 4.04 4.71
N ILE A 131 -16.73 3.46 5.81
CA ILE A 131 -16.82 2.04 6.12
C ILE A 131 -17.47 1.91 7.50
N GLY A 132 -18.65 1.29 7.60
CA GLY A 132 -19.29 1.04 8.89
C GLY A 132 -19.64 2.32 9.68
N ALA A 133 -19.89 3.44 9.00
CA ALA A 133 -20.02 4.74 9.65
C ALA A 133 -21.39 4.94 10.32
N PRO A 134 -21.44 5.52 11.53
CA PRO A 134 -22.70 5.90 12.16
C PRO A 134 -23.29 7.18 11.52
N SER A 135 -24.62 7.26 11.45
CA SER A 135 -25.35 8.43 10.93
C SER A 135 -25.69 9.45 12.02
N THR A 136 -25.78 9.02 13.29
CA THR A 136 -26.20 9.88 14.42
C THR A 136 -25.62 9.40 15.73
N VAL A 137 -25.60 10.30 16.73
CA VAL A 137 -25.15 10.02 18.10
C VAL A 137 -25.99 8.96 18.78
N ASN A 138 -27.32 8.95 18.60
CA ASN A 138 -28.19 7.92 19.17
C ASN A 138 -27.77 6.50 18.78
N HIS A 139 -27.22 6.33 17.57
CA HIS A 139 -26.73 5.03 17.11
C HIS A 139 -25.35 4.70 17.67
N VAL A 140 -24.45 5.68 17.79
CA VAL A 140 -23.16 5.50 18.47
C VAL A 140 -23.38 5.21 19.96
N THR A 141 -24.37 5.85 20.57
CA THR A 141 -24.69 5.68 21.99
C THR A 141 -25.45 4.39 22.31
N HIS A 142 -26.10 3.75 21.34
CA HIS A 142 -26.53 2.35 21.45
C HIS A 142 -25.36 1.34 21.42
N LEU A 143 -24.23 1.67 20.77
CA LEU A 143 -22.97 0.92 20.96
C LEU A 143 -22.50 1.00 22.42
N PHE A 144 -22.88 2.09 23.08
CA PHE A 144 -22.57 2.43 24.46
C PHE A 144 -23.76 2.12 25.40
N SER A 145 -24.62 1.15 25.08
CA SER A 145 -25.94 0.94 25.72
C SER A 145 -25.92 0.75 27.25
N HIS A 146 -24.80 0.35 27.86
CA HIS A 146 -24.62 0.32 29.32
C HIS A 146 -23.89 1.57 29.87
N GLY A 147 -23.34 2.39 28.98
CA GLY A 147 -22.48 3.52 29.30
C GLY A 147 -23.18 4.86 29.44
N ILE A 148 -24.31 5.16 28.77
CA ILE A 148 -24.93 6.51 28.86
C ILE A 148 -25.44 6.82 30.26
N ASP A 149 -26.17 5.89 30.87
CA ASP A 149 -26.68 6.07 32.24
C ASP A 149 -25.53 6.11 33.24
N GLU A 150 -24.44 5.37 32.97
CA GLU A 150 -23.21 5.46 33.73
C GLU A 150 -22.45 6.78 33.51
N VAL A 151 -22.38 7.35 32.31
CA VAL A 151 -21.79 8.66 32.01
C VAL A 151 -22.63 9.75 32.69
N LYS A 152 -23.94 9.57 32.75
CA LYS A 152 -24.83 10.43 33.55
C LYS A 152 -24.62 10.26 35.06
N GLN A 153 -23.97 9.23 35.57
CA GLN A 153 -23.72 9.08 37.01
C GLN A 153 -22.25 9.34 37.40
N LYS A 154 -21.29 8.89 36.59
CA LYS A 154 -19.84 8.85 36.85
C LYS A 154 -19.04 9.94 36.12
N GLY A 155 -19.66 10.64 35.16
CA GLY A 155 -19.01 11.71 34.36
C GLY A 155 -18.20 11.22 33.16
N GLU A 156 -17.55 10.06 33.29
CA GLU A 156 -16.84 9.33 32.22
C GLU A 156 -17.22 7.84 32.21
N VAL A 157 -17.14 7.20 31.04
CA VAL A 157 -17.24 5.74 30.92
C VAL A 157 -16.21 5.20 29.95
N GLU A 158 -15.73 4.01 30.24
CA GLU A 158 -14.86 3.24 29.36
C GLU A 158 -15.72 2.40 28.40
N VAL A 159 -15.44 2.53 27.10
CA VAL A 159 -16.16 1.85 26.03
C VAL A 159 -15.21 0.95 25.27
N ASN A 160 -15.66 -0.26 24.95
CA ASN A 160 -14.93 -1.18 24.07
C ASN A 160 -15.69 -1.42 22.77
N ILE A 161 -15.24 -0.80 21.67
CA ILE A 161 -15.67 -1.16 20.31
C ILE A 161 -14.54 -1.96 19.66
N GLY A 162 -14.72 -3.26 19.52
CA GLY A 162 -13.82 -4.04 18.68
C GLY A 162 -12.39 -4.23 19.21
N GLY A 163 -12.20 -4.20 20.53
CA GLY A 163 -11.01 -4.76 21.16
C GLY A 163 -10.43 -3.88 22.26
N ARG A 164 -10.09 -2.63 21.95
CA ARG A 164 -9.46 -1.73 22.93
C ARG A 164 -10.48 -0.81 23.59
N PRO A 165 -10.46 -0.71 24.93
CA PRO A 165 -11.25 0.26 25.62
C PRO A 165 -10.72 1.68 25.41
N PHE A 166 -11.62 2.67 25.39
CA PHE A 166 -11.32 4.09 25.40
C PHE A 166 -12.36 4.84 26.23
N LYS A 167 -12.00 5.99 26.81
CA LYS A 167 -12.90 6.74 27.69
C LYS A 167 -13.69 7.79 26.91
N ILE A 168 -15.01 7.80 27.08
CA ILE A 168 -15.87 8.90 26.63
C ILE A 168 -16.45 9.64 27.83
N ASN A 169 -16.68 10.94 27.68
CA ASN A 169 -17.31 11.76 28.71
C ASN A 169 -18.61 12.40 28.19
N ARG A 170 -19.33 13.08 29.10
CA ARG A 170 -20.57 13.80 28.78
C ARG A 170 -20.39 14.84 27.68
N GLU A 171 -19.24 15.51 27.64
CA GLU A 171 -19.01 16.60 26.69
C GLU A 171 -18.77 16.08 25.28
N PHE A 172 -18.12 14.93 25.10
CA PHE A 172 -18.01 14.25 23.80
C PHE A 172 -19.40 13.96 23.21
N ILE A 173 -20.32 13.41 24.02
CA ILE A 173 -21.69 13.09 23.59
C ILE A 173 -22.43 14.37 23.20
N LYS A 174 -22.40 15.39 24.07
CA LYS A 174 -23.06 16.69 23.79
C LYS A 174 -22.48 17.38 22.56
N ASP A 175 -21.18 17.28 22.32
CA ASP A 175 -20.53 17.90 21.17
C ASP A 175 -20.94 17.19 19.88
N PHE A 176 -20.96 15.86 19.90
CA PHE A 176 -21.45 15.08 18.76
C PHE A 176 -22.95 15.29 18.51
N ASP A 177 -23.78 15.48 19.55
CA ASP A 177 -25.23 15.73 19.44
C ASP A 177 -25.55 17.02 18.70
N LYS A 178 -24.63 17.99 18.69
CA LYS A 178 -24.78 19.24 17.94
C LYS A 178 -24.60 19.04 16.42
N ILE A 179 -24.08 17.89 16.00
CA ILE A 179 -23.71 17.62 14.61
C ILE A 179 -24.82 16.84 13.92
N ASP A 180 -25.54 17.53 13.04
CA ASP A 180 -26.52 16.92 12.15
C ASP A 180 -25.82 16.32 10.92
N LEU A 181 -25.28 15.11 11.08
CA LEU A 181 -24.53 14.42 10.04
C LEU A 181 -25.37 14.14 8.78
N PRO A 182 -26.67 13.75 8.85
CA PRO A 182 -27.53 13.65 7.67
C PRO A 182 -27.62 14.97 6.89
N LYS A 183 -27.79 16.10 7.57
CA LYS A 183 -27.82 17.42 6.93
C LYS A 183 -26.47 17.82 6.33
N ILE A 184 -25.36 17.52 7.00
CA ILE A 184 -24.01 17.74 6.45
C ILE A 184 -23.82 16.88 5.20
N THR A 185 -24.20 15.60 5.26
CA THR A 185 -24.12 14.65 4.13
C THR A 185 -24.94 15.14 2.94
N LYS A 186 -26.14 15.68 3.18
CA LYS A 186 -26.98 16.29 2.14
C LYS A 186 -26.30 17.47 1.45
N ASN A 187 -25.57 18.30 2.20
CA ASN A 187 -24.89 19.48 1.68
C ASN A 187 -23.45 19.22 1.22
N LEU A 188 -22.94 17.99 1.34
CA LEU A 188 -21.54 17.66 1.10
C LEU A 188 -21.08 17.95 -0.35
N ARG A 189 -21.97 17.73 -1.33
CA ARG A 189 -21.74 17.99 -2.77
C ARG A 189 -20.44 17.38 -3.33
N LYS A 190 -20.02 16.24 -2.77
CA LYS A 190 -18.86 15.46 -3.22
C LYS A 190 -19.26 14.00 -3.43
N PRO A 191 -18.64 13.29 -4.39
CA PRO A 191 -18.71 11.85 -4.50
C PRO A 191 -18.60 11.14 -3.15
N LEU A 192 -19.60 10.33 -2.83
CA LEU A 192 -19.67 9.60 -1.56
C LEU A 192 -19.86 8.10 -1.80
N LEU A 193 -18.91 7.29 -1.34
CA LEU A 193 -19.04 5.84 -1.26
C LEU A 193 -19.31 5.43 0.18
N ILE A 194 -20.41 4.69 0.39
CA ILE A 194 -20.76 4.13 1.69
C ILE A 194 -20.63 2.61 1.61
N MET A 195 -19.81 2.03 2.48
CA MET A 195 -19.58 0.59 2.56
C MET A 195 -20.00 0.08 3.93
N HIS A 196 -20.83 -0.96 3.99
CA HIS A 196 -21.38 -1.39 5.27
C HIS A 196 -21.85 -2.85 5.25
N ALA A 197 -21.58 -3.59 6.32
CA ALA A 197 -22.04 -4.97 6.46
C ALA A 197 -23.50 -5.02 6.96
N PRO A 198 -24.40 -5.79 6.33
CA PRO A 198 -25.79 -5.95 6.77
C PRO A 198 -25.92 -6.54 8.18
N PHE A 199 -24.95 -7.36 8.61
CA PHE A 199 -24.94 -8.02 9.92
C PHE A 199 -24.00 -7.36 10.94
N ASP A 200 -23.60 -6.11 10.70
CA ASP A 200 -22.79 -5.33 11.64
C ASP A 200 -23.52 -5.20 12.99
N LYS A 201 -22.98 -5.87 14.02
CA LYS A 201 -23.51 -5.87 15.39
C LYS A 201 -23.11 -4.64 16.19
N THR A 202 -22.16 -3.87 15.68
CA THR A 202 -21.75 -2.60 16.26
C THR A 202 -22.64 -1.55 15.63
N VAL A 203 -22.27 -1.03 14.46
CA VAL A 203 -23.04 0.03 13.79
C VAL A 203 -24.02 -0.62 12.84
N GLY A 204 -25.30 -0.69 13.22
CA GLY A 204 -26.32 -1.32 12.38
C GLY A 204 -26.46 -0.67 10.99
N ILE A 205 -26.83 -1.48 10.00
CA ILE A 205 -26.91 -1.11 8.57
C ILE A 205 -27.82 0.10 8.27
N ASN A 206 -28.79 0.39 9.14
CA ASN A 206 -29.67 1.55 9.01
C ASN A 206 -28.89 2.88 8.98
N ASN A 207 -27.70 2.94 9.58
CA ASN A 207 -26.84 4.12 9.51
C ASN A 207 -26.39 4.40 8.07
N ALA A 208 -25.98 3.35 7.33
CA ALA A 208 -25.64 3.49 5.92
C ALA A 208 -26.85 3.91 5.08
N HIS A 209 -28.03 3.36 5.38
CA HIS A 209 -29.27 3.76 4.74
C HIS A 209 -29.56 5.26 4.93
N ASP A 210 -29.45 5.78 6.17
CA ASP A 210 -29.70 7.19 6.46
C ASP A 210 -28.73 8.12 5.75
N LEU A 211 -27.43 7.79 5.77
CA LEU A 211 -26.39 8.54 5.07
C LEU A 211 -26.64 8.51 3.54
N TYR A 212 -26.92 7.34 2.98
CA TYR A 212 -27.17 7.17 1.55
C TYR A 212 -28.44 7.90 1.11
N HIS A 213 -29.51 7.83 1.88
CA HIS A 213 -30.78 8.48 1.57
C HIS A 213 -30.61 10.00 1.50
N ASN A 214 -29.91 10.59 2.46
CA ASN A 214 -29.71 12.04 2.55
C ASN A 214 -28.66 12.59 1.59
N ALA A 215 -27.68 11.78 1.17
CA ALA A 215 -26.68 12.20 0.19
C ALA A 215 -27.29 12.55 -1.18
N HIS A 216 -26.69 13.51 -1.89
CA HIS A 216 -26.95 13.74 -3.31
C HIS A 216 -26.01 12.91 -4.18
N HIS A 217 -26.36 12.72 -5.47
CA HIS A 217 -25.44 12.10 -6.41
C HIS A 217 -24.22 13.01 -6.71
N PRO A 218 -23.05 12.41 -7.04
CA PRO A 218 -22.80 10.96 -7.15
C PRO A 218 -22.63 10.30 -5.78
N LYS A 219 -23.41 9.23 -5.54
CA LYS A 219 -23.39 8.44 -4.31
C LYS A 219 -23.44 6.95 -4.64
N SER A 220 -22.76 6.14 -3.85
CA SER A 220 -22.62 4.70 -4.06
C SER A 220 -22.76 3.95 -2.74
N PHE A 221 -23.34 2.77 -2.78
CA PHE A 221 -23.44 1.88 -1.64
C PHE A 221 -22.91 0.49 -2.01
N VAL A 222 -22.08 -0.08 -1.16
CA VAL A 222 -21.54 -1.43 -1.31
C VAL A 222 -21.77 -2.21 -0.02
N SER A 223 -22.46 -3.35 -0.13
CA SER A 223 -22.65 -4.27 0.98
C SER A 223 -21.37 -5.08 1.23
N LEU A 224 -21.01 -5.28 2.49
CA LEU A 224 -19.84 -6.08 2.91
C LEU A 224 -20.21 -7.51 3.34
N ASP A 225 -21.42 -7.97 3.00
CA ASP A 225 -21.91 -9.32 3.27
C ASP A 225 -21.76 -9.76 4.74
N ASP A 226 -20.96 -10.80 5.02
CA ASP A 226 -20.76 -11.38 6.34
C ASP A 226 -19.60 -10.74 7.14
N ALA A 227 -18.98 -9.68 6.61
CA ALA A 227 -17.90 -8.98 7.29
C ALA A 227 -18.34 -8.44 8.67
N ASP A 228 -17.46 -8.55 9.67
CA ASP A 228 -17.67 -7.89 10.96
C ASP A 228 -17.32 -6.40 10.90
N HIS A 229 -17.66 -5.67 11.97
CA HIS A 229 -17.45 -4.22 12.05
C HIS A 229 -15.98 -3.80 11.83
N LEU A 230 -15.02 -4.65 12.19
CA LEU A 230 -13.59 -4.33 12.15
C LEU A 230 -12.87 -4.87 10.92
N LEU A 231 -13.58 -5.60 10.06
CA LEU A 231 -13.02 -6.33 8.92
C LEU A 231 -11.89 -7.27 9.38
N SER A 232 -12.16 -8.06 10.44
CA SER A 232 -11.16 -8.96 11.03
C SER A 232 -10.62 -9.99 10.03
N ASN A 233 -11.43 -10.36 9.04
CA ASN A 233 -11.02 -11.18 7.92
C ASN A 233 -10.28 -10.33 6.87
N SER A 234 -9.07 -10.78 6.49
CA SER A 234 -8.25 -10.08 5.50
C SER A 234 -8.89 -10.01 4.12
N LYS A 235 -9.74 -10.99 3.77
CA LYS A 235 -10.49 -10.98 2.50
C LYS A 235 -11.37 -9.73 2.39
N ASP A 236 -12.05 -9.36 3.48
CA ASP A 236 -13.00 -8.24 3.48
C ASP A 236 -12.27 -6.89 3.47
N SER A 237 -11.19 -6.76 4.25
CA SER A 237 -10.37 -5.55 4.23
C SER A 237 -9.65 -5.32 2.90
N ASN A 238 -9.16 -6.37 2.24
CA ASN A 238 -8.62 -6.27 0.88
C ASN A 238 -9.72 -5.91 -0.13
N TYR A 239 -10.91 -6.52 -0.02
CA TYR A 239 -12.05 -6.19 -0.87
C TYR A 239 -12.45 -4.72 -0.74
N VAL A 240 -12.59 -4.22 0.49
CA VAL A 240 -12.90 -2.82 0.80
C VAL A 240 -11.86 -1.89 0.18
N GLY A 241 -10.57 -2.16 0.39
CA GLY A 241 -9.50 -1.34 -0.16
C GLY A 241 -9.51 -1.28 -1.69
N ASN A 242 -9.68 -2.42 -2.35
CA ASN A 242 -9.75 -2.48 -3.82
C ASN A 242 -10.98 -1.76 -4.38
N VAL A 243 -12.16 -1.96 -3.77
CA VAL A 243 -13.39 -1.29 -4.22
C VAL A 243 -13.27 0.22 -4.06
N ILE A 244 -12.69 0.71 -2.95
CA ILE A 244 -12.48 2.16 -2.77
C ILE A 244 -11.50 2.68 -3.82
N GLY A 245 -10.38 2.00 -4.05
CA GLY A 245 -9.40 2.39 -5.07
C GLY A 245 -10.02 2.47 -6.46
N THR A 246 -10.64 1.39 -6.92
CA THR A 246 -11.29 1.32 -8.24
C THR A 246 -12.45 2.32 -8.36
N TRP A 247 -13.23 2.56 -7.31
CA TRP A 247 -14.27 3.60 -7.31
C TRP A 247 -13.67 5.01 -7.41
N ALA A 248 -12.54 5.24 -6.74
CA ALA A 248 -11.85 6.52 -6.74
C ALA A 248 -11.30 6.87 -8.14
N ASP A 249 -10.84 5.89 -8.93
CA ASP A 249 -10.35 6.11 -10.30
C ASP A 249 -11.34 6.85 -11.21
N ARG A 250 -12.64 6.83 -10.90
CA ARG A 250 -13.66 7.60 -11.63
C ARG A 250 -13.51 9.12 -11.46
N TYR A 251 -12.95 9.57 -10.33
CA TYR A 251 -12.86 10.97 -9.89
C TYR A 251 -11.41 11.48 -9.82
N PHE A 252 -10.46 10.58 -9.78
CA PHE A 252 -9.02 10.83 -9.83
C PHE A 252 -8.52 10.22 -11.12
N GLU A 253 -8.19 11.04 -12.12
CA GLU A 253 -7.65 10.52 -13.38
C GLU A 253 -6.41 9.69 -13.07
N PRO A 254 -6.39 8.40 -13.43
CA PRO A 254 -5.16 7.64 -13.43
C PRO A 254 -4.22 8.41 -14.35
N ARG A 255 -3.10 8.93 -13.83
CA ARG A 255 -2.00 9.24 -14.73
C ARG A 255 -1.47 7.88 -15.14
N ASP A 256 -1.65 7.53 -16.41
CA ASP A 256 -0.90 6.42 -16.98
C ASP A 256 0.56 6.63 -16.57
N ASN A 257 1.19 5.60 -15.99
CA ASN A 257 2.64 5.56 -15.92
C ASN A 257 3.11 5.78 -17.35
N THR A 258 3.60 6.99 -17.65
CA THR A 258 4.00 7.36 -19.00
C THR A 258 5.09 6.39 -19.39
N MET A 259 4.73 5.41 -20.21
CA MET A 259 5.67 4.43 -20.73
C MET A 259 6.75 5.24 -21.44
N LEU A 260 7.98 5.11 -20.98
CA LEU A 260 9.12 5.74 -21.63
C LEU A 260 9.15 5.26 -23.09
N ASP A 261 9.31 6.19 -24.02
CA ASP A 261 9.52 5.81 -25.42
C ASP A 261 10.92 5.20 -25.54
N THR A 262 10.96 3.98 -26.08
CA THR A 262 12.22 3.30 -26.41
C THR A 262 12.95 3.95 -27.58
N ASN A 263 12.34 4.89 -28.30
CA ASN A 263 12.89 5.54 -29.50
C ASN A 263 13.33 4.53 -30.57
N GLY A 264 12.64 3.39 -30.66
CA GLY A 264 12.96 2.31 -31.59
C GLY A 264 13.94 1.25 -31.06
N GLU A 265 14.57 1.50 -29.92
CA GLU A 265 15.52 0.57 -29.29
C GLU A 265 14.85 -0.59 -28.56
N GLN A 266 15.64 -1.58 -28.14
CA GLN A 266 15.14 -2.74 -27.41
C GLN A 266 14.50 -2.36 -26.05
N LEU A 267 15.13 -1.42 -25.34
CA LEU A 267 14.69 -0.88 -24.07
C LEU A 267 15.30 0.50 -23.83
N VAL A 268 14.70 1.26 -22.91
CA VAL A 268 15.23 2.50 -22.36
C VAL A 268 15.34 2.37 -20.85
N ALA A 269 16.41 2.91 -20.27
CA ALA A 269 16.56 3.11 -18.84
C ALA A 269 16.64 4.61 -18.56
N HIS A 270 15.89 5.09 -17.58
CA HIS A 270 15.81 6.50 -17.21
C HIS A 270 15.96 6.66 -15.70
N LEU A 271 16.81 7.60 -15.30
CA LEU A 271 17.08 8.00 -13.92
C LEU A 271 17.10 9.52 -13.88
N ASN A 272 16.25 10.15 -13.05
CA ASN A 272 16.32 11.58 -12.83
C ASN A 272 17.37 11.88 -11.76
N LEU A 273 18.55 12.34 -12.17
CA LEU A 273 19.69 12.60 -11.27
C LEU A 273 19.44 13.68 -10.20
N VAL A 274 18.36 14.46 -10.29
CA VAL A 274 18.01 15.49 -9.31
C VAL A 274 17.01 14.98 -8.27
N GLU A 275 16.09 14.11 -8.70
CA GLU A 275 14.96 13.66 -7.90
C GLU A 275 15.17 12.25 -7.32
N ASP A 276 15.96 11.42 -8.00
CA ASP A 276 16.18 10.02 -7.68
C ASP A 276 17.62 9.77 -7.21
N ASN A 277 17.82 8.80 -6.31
CA ASN A 277 19.15 8.30 -5.97
C ASN A 277 19.66 7.35 -7.07
N PHE A 278 19.34 6.05 -6.97
CA PHE A 278 19.68 5.03 -7.97
C PHE A 278 18.44 4.38 -8.61
N THR A 279 17.23 4.74 -8.16
CA THR A 279 15.97 4.21 -8.67
C THR A 279 15.81 4.53 -10.16
N THR A 280 16.01 3.52 -10.99
CA THR A 280 16.01 3.62 -12.44
C THR A 280 14.78 2.95 -13.03
N SER A 281 13.99 3.71 -13.78
CA SER A 281 12.86 3.17 -14.56
C SER A 281 13.37 2.54 -15.85
N ILE A 282 13.02 1.27 -16.09
CA ILE A 282 13.40 0.54 -17.30
C ILE A 282 12.14 0.15 -18.08
N GLN A 283 12.11 0.46 -19.36
CA GLN A 283 10.95 0.23 -20.22
C GLN A 283 11.36 -0.51 -21.49
N THR A 284 10.68 -1.62 -21.77
CA THR A 284 10.65 -2.24 -23.11
C THR A 284 9.39 -1.79 -23.84
N LYS A 285 9.23 -2.16 -25.11
CA LYS A 285 8.00 -1.89 -25.88
C LYS A 285 6.68 -2.26 -25.17
N LYS A 286 6.69 -3.23 -24.24
CA LYS A 286 5.47 -3.74 -23.58
C LYS A 286 5.56 -3.96 -22.08
N HIS A 287 6.73 -3.81 -21.47
CA HIS A 287 6.94 -4.15 -20.06
C HIS A 287 7.77 -3.08 -19.38
N SER A 288 7.35 -2.71 -18.17
CA SER A 288 8.03 -1.78 -17.28
C SER A 288 8.70 -2.55 -16.14
N PHE A 289 9.89 -2.11 -15.74
CA PHE A 289 10.68 -2.65 -14.64
C PHE A 289 11.30 -1.48 -13.86
N ILE A 290 11.62 -1.72 -12.59
CA ILE A 290 12.41 -0.81 -11.77
C ILE A 290 13.71 -1.54 -11.43
N ALA A 291 14.84 -0.86 -11.58
CA ALA A 291 16.13 -1.27 -11.06
C ALA A 291 16.58 -0.27 -10.01
N ASP A 292 17.30 -0.74 -8.99
CA ASP A 292 17.82 0.12 -7.94
C ASP A 292 19.01 -0.58 -7.27
N GLU A 293 19.73 0.13 -6.42
CA GLU A 293 20.78 -0.43 -5.58
C GLU A 293 20.31 -0.53 -4.12
N PRO A 294 20.91 -1.42 -3.30
CA PRO A 294 20.55 -1.51 -1.90
C PRO A 294 20.97 -0.26 -1.12
N GLU A 295 20.26 0.04 -0.03
CA GLU A 295 20.54 1.16 0.89
C GLU A 295 22.02 1.23 1.31
N SER A 296 22.68 0.08 1.48
CA SER A 296 24.08 -0.02 1.89
C SER A 296 25.10 0.67 0.95
N ILE A 297 24.72 0.95 -0.30
CA ILE A 297 25.56 1.66 -1.27
C ILE A 297 24.89 2.94 -1.80
N GLY A 298 23.81 3.39 -1.15
CA GLY A 298 23.15 4.66 -1.40
C GLY A 298 21.93 4.61 -2.31
N GLY A 299 21.44 3.43 -2.70
CA GLY A 299 20.14 3.28 -3.38
C GLY A 299 18.97 3.18 -2.41
N ASP A 300 17.76 3.02 -2.94
CA ASP A 300 16.53 3.03 -2.14
C ASP A 300 15.93 1.63 -1.93
N ASP A 301 16.56 0.59 -2.48
CA ASP A 301 16.09 -0.82 -2.48
C ASP A 301 14.66 -0.98 -3.05
N PHE A 302 14.29 -0.16 -4.05
CA PHE A 302 12.96 -0.20 -4.68
C PHE A 302 12.85 -1.24 -5.80
N GLY A 303 13.97 -1.66 -6.36
CA GLY A 303 14.04 -2.68 -7.41
C GLY A 303 15.28 -3.57 -7.27
N PRO A 304 15.35 -4.67 -8.03
CA PRO A 304 16.54 -5.51 -8.06
C PRO A 304 17.76 -4.73 -8.54
N SER A 305 18.94 -5.11 -8.06
CA SER A 305 20.20 -4.56 -8.55
C SER A 305 20.46 -4.94 -10.01
N PRO A 306 21.31 -4.19 -10.74
CA PRO A 306 21.75 -4.59 -12.07
C PRO A 306 22.32 -6.02 -12.12
N TYR A 307 23.03 -6.45 -11.06
CA TYR A 307 23.54 -7.82 -10.95
C TYR A 307 22.45 -8.86 -10.67
N ASP A 308 21.36 -8.47 -10.00
CA ASP A 308 20.18 -9.33 -9.87
C ASP A 308 19.50 -9.52 -11.22
N PHE A 309 19.38 -8.46 -12.04
CA PHE A 309 18.88 -8.58 -13.41
C PHE A 309 19.76 -9.47 -14.28
N LEU A 310 21.08 -9.34 -14.19
CA LEU A 310 22.03 -10.21 -14.89
C LEU A 310 21.87 -11.68 -14.46
N SER A 311 21.76 -11.92 -13.16
CA SER A 311 21.55 -13.25 -12.58
C SER A 311 20.19 -13.84 -12.96
N ALA A 312 19.14 -13.02 -12.97
CA ALA A 312 17.80 -13.40 -13.39
C ALA A 312 17.75 -13.74 -14.89
N ALA A 313 18.47 -13.00 -15.75
CA ALA A 313 18.60 -13.31 -17.16
C ALA A 313 19.26 -14.70 -17.37
N LEU A 314 20.33 -15.01 -16.63
CA LEU A 314 20.97 -16.33 -16.69
C LEU A 314 20.06 -17.45 -16.18
N ALA A 315 19.38 -17.24 -15.05
CA ALA A 315 18.47 -18.21 -14.46
C ALA A 315 17.30 -18.54 -15.42
N SER A 316 16.61 -17.50 -15.88
CA SER A 316 15.44 -17.62 -16.77
C SER A 316 15.81 -18.29 -18.10
N CYS A 317 16.90 -17.86 -18.75
CA CYS A 317 17.36 -18.45 -20.00
C CYS A 317 17.73 -19.93 -19.83
N THR A 318 18.32 -20.29 -18.68
CA THR A 318 18.66 -21.69 -18.35
C THR A 318 17.40 -22.55 -18.25
N VAL A 319 16.41 -22.16 -17.45
CA VAL A 319 15.19 -22.98 -17.25
C VAL A 319 14.37 -23.11 -18.53
N MET A 320 14.29 -22.05 -19.34
CA MET A 320 13.63 -22.08 -20.66
C MET A 320 14.32 -23.05 -21.62
N THR A 321 15.65 -23.04 -21.67
CA THR A 321 16.44 -23.95 -22.52
C THR A 321 16.23 -25.42 -22.11
N LEU A 322 16.19 -25.70 -20.81
CA LEU A 322 15.96 -27.05 -20.29
C LEU A 322 14.56 -27.56 -20.60
N LYS A 323 13.55 -26.70 -20.49
CA LYS A 323 12.18 -27.02 -20.94
C LYS A 323 12.15 -27.41 -22.41
N MET A 324 12.74 -26.59 -23.29
CA MET A 324 12.79 -26.88 -24.72
C MET A 324 13.48 -28.22 -25.02
N TYR A 325 14.59 -28.50 -24.34
CA TYR A 325 15.35 -29.73 -24.54
C TYR A 325 14.57 -30.97 -24.06
N ALA A 326 14.00 -30.92 -22.86
CA ALA A 326 13.21 -32.01 -22.29
C ALA A 326 11.99 -32.33 -23.16
N GLN A 327 11.29 -31.31 -23.67
CA GLN A 327 10.17 -31.48 -24.60
C GLN A 327 10.60 -32.16 -25.90
N ARG A 328 11.72 -31.73 -26.50
CA ARG A 328 12.26 -32.34 -27.72
C ARG A 328 12.63 -33.82 -27.51
N LYS A 329 13.10 -34.18 -26.32
CA LYS A 329 13.46 -35.55 -25.94
C LYS A 329 12.30 -36.35 -25.35
N GLN A 330 11.13 -35.74 -25.17
CA GLN A 330 9.96 -36.33 -24.53
C GLN A 330 10.28 -36.88 -23.12
N TRP A 331 11.13 -36.17 -22.37
CA TRP A 331 11.50 -36.54 -21.01
C TRP A 331 10.49 -36.02 -19.99
N ASP A 332 10.27 -36.78 -18.92
CA ASP A 332 9.29 -36.45 -17.88
C ASP A 332 9.84 -35.43 -16.86
N LEU A 333 10.27 -34.27 -17.34
CA LEU A 333 10.68 -33.14 -16.52
C LEU A 333 9.47 -32.24 -16.23
N LYS A 334 9.06 -32.14 -14.97
CA LYS A 334 7.91 -31.35 -14.52
C LYS A 334 8.28 -29.94 -14.12
N GLU A 335 9.33 -29.79 -13.31
CA GLU A 335 9.77 -28.48 -12.81
C GLU A 335 11.30 -28.38 -12.80
N VAL A 336 11.79 -27.16 -12.99
CA VAL A 336 13.21 -26.81 -12.92
C VAL A 336 13.36 -25.59 -12.03
N TYR A 337 14.24 -25.69 -11.04
CA TYR A 337 14.69 -24.55 -10.25
C TYR A 337 16.15 -24.25 -10.59
N ALA A 338 16.46 -22.99 -10.88
CA ALA A 338 17.81 -22.49 -11.08
C ALA A 338 18.11 -21.42 -10.03
N TYR A 339 19.02 -21.74 -9.11
CA TYR A 339 19.50 -20.81 -8.09
C TYR A 339 20.83 -20.23 -8.57
N ILE A 340 20.90 -18.91 -8.65
CA ILE A 340 22.10 -18.17 -9.05
C ILE A 340 22.63 -17.40 -7.84
N THR A 341 23.95 -17.40 -7.67
CA THR A 341 24.63 -16.59 -6.67
C THR A 341 25.77 -15.87 -7.33
N TYR A 342 25.73 -14.54 -7.30
CA TYR A 342 26.81 -13.68 -7.75
C TYR A 342 27.78 -13.37 -6.59
N SER A 343 29.07 -13.33 -6.89
CA SER A 343 30.15 -13.02 -5.95
C SER A 343 31.39 -12.59 -6.72
N LYS A 344 32.25 -11.77 -6.11
CA LYS A 344 33.64 -11.58 -6.59
C LYS A 344 34.56 -12.56 -5.87
N LYS A 345 35.30 -13.37 -6.63
CA LYS A 345 36.25 -14.36 -6.09
C LYS A 345 37.67 -14.09 -6.58
N HIS A 346 38.66 -14.49 -5.78
CA HIS A 346 40.05 -14.48 -6.22
C HIS A 346 40.30 -15.65 -7.19
N SER A 347 41.21 -15.48 -8.15
CA SER A 347 41.61 -16.54 -9.09
C SER A 347 42.07 -17.82 -8.38
N ASP A 348 42.73 -17.67 -7.24
CA ASP A 348 43.26 -18.79 -6.45
C ASP A 348 42.12 -19.60 -5.79
N ASP A 349 41.05 -18.93 -5.36
CA ASP A 349 39.84 -19.57 -4.81
C ASP A 349 39.06 -20.35 -5.88
N LEU A 350 39.33 -20.06 -7.15
CA LEU A 350 38.71 -20.69 -8.32
C LEU A 350 39.60 -21.77 -8.95
N MET A 351 40.82 -21.97 -8.45
CA MET A 351 41.84 -22.86 -9.01
C MET A 351 42.07 -22.64 -10.52
N LEU A 352 42.13 -21.36 -10.92
CA LEU A 352 42.45 -20.97 -12.30
C LEU A 352 43.95 -20.69 -12.42
N ASP A 353 44.61 -21.38 -13.36
CA ASP A 353 46.01 -21.13 -13.70
C ASP A 353 46.09 -19.87 -14.57
N LEU A 354 46.36 -18.74 -13.94
CA LEU A 354 46.52 -17.43 -14.58
C LEU A 354 47.90 -16.87 -14.23
N ASP A 355 48.56 -16.24 -15.21
CA ASP A 355 49.89 -15.65 -15.04
C ASP A 355 49.94 -14.58 -13.94
N GLU A 356 48.81 -13.90 -13.66
CA GLU A 356 48.66 -12.97 -12.55
C GLU A 356 47.33 -13.20 -11.81
N PRO A 357 47.35 -13.26 -10.46
CA PRO A 357 46.14 -13.40 -9.67
C PRO A 357 45.23 -12.18 -9.78
N LYS A 358 43.95 -12.41 -10.06
CA LYS A 358 42.97 -11.33 -10.21
C LYS A 358 41.62 -11.68 -9.59
N ARG A 359 40.88 -10.65 -9.16
CA ARG A 359 39.48 -10.81 -8.78
C ARG A 359 38.63 -10.96 -10.03
N MET A 360 37.78 -11.98 -10.03
CA MET A 360 36.91 -12.31 -11.15
C MET A 360 35.45 -12.35 -10.69
N ASP A 361 34.56 -11.92 -11.57
CA ASP A 361 33.13 -12.08 -11.38
C ASP A 361 32.77 -13.58 -11.47
N HIS A 362 32.10 -14.08 -10.43
CA HIS A 362 31.77 -15.49 -10.29
C HIS A 362 30.28 -15.68 -10.05
N LEU A 363 29.62 -16.31 -11.02
CA LEU A 363 28.23 -16.74 -10.95
C LEU A 363 28.15 -18.24 -10.69
N GLN A 364 27.65 -18.63 -9.52
CA GLN A 364 27.37 -20.03 -9.21
C GLN A 364 25.94 -20.38 -9.62
N LYS A 365 25.76 -21.47 -10.36
CA LYS A 365 24.45 -22.00 -10.75
C LYS A 365 24.20 -23.36 -10.11
N ARG A 366 23.10 -23.49 -9.36
CA ARG A 366 22.63 -24.75 -8.77
C ARG A 366 21.26 -25.11 -9.33
N LEU A 367 21.08 -26.36 -9.73
CA LEU A 367 19.87 -26.82 -10.40
C LEU A 367 19.16 -27.89 -9.57
N LYS A 368 17.83 -27.84 -9.57
CA LYS A 368 16.97 -28.90 -9.03
C LYS A 368 15.93 -29.28 -10.09
N PHE A 369 15.81 -30.58 -10.33
CA PHE A 369 14.85 -31.13 -11.30
C PHE A 369 13.79 -31.94 -10.56
N ILE A 370 12.52 -31.72 -10.90
CA ILE A 370 11.38 -32.51 -10.42
C ILE A 370 10.78 -33.25 -11.62
N GLY A 371 10.63 -34.56 -11.53
CA GLY A 371 10.12 -35.40 -12.62
C GLY A 371 10.67 -36.83 -12.58
N ASN A 372 10.09 -37.73 -13.38
CA ASN A 372 10.58 -39.10 -13.51
C ASN A 372 11.77 -39.16 -14.47
N LEU A 373 12.96 -38.81 -13.96
CA LEU A 373 14.19 -38.75 -14.72
C LEU A 373 15.25 -39.71 -14.16
N ASP A 374 15.88 -40.46 -15.05
CA ASP A 374 17.07 -41.24 -14.70
C ASP A 374 18.31 -40.33 -14.54
N ASP A 375 19.38 -40.87 -13.97
CA ASP A 375 20.58 -40.08 -13.69
C ASP A 375 21.33 -39.65 -14.96
N THR A 376 21.21 -40.42 -16.04
CA THR A 376 21.79 -40.06 -17.35
C THR A 376 21.08 -38.83 -17.91
N GLN A 377 19.75 -38.77 -17.80
CA GLN A 377 18.94 -37.62 -18.19
C GLN A 377 19.27 -36.40 -17.35
N LYS A 378 19.42 -36.54 -16.01
CA LYS A 378 19.81 -35.44 -15.13
C LYS A 378 21.20 -34.88 -15.46
N MET A 379 22.20 -35.75 -15.66
CA MET A 379 23.54 -35.33 -16.09
C MET A 379 23.49 -34.62 -17.43
N LYS A 380 22.67 -35.10 -18.36
CA LYS A 380 22.51 -34.44 -19.66
C LYS A 380 21.82 -33.09 -19.54
N LEU A 381 20.80 -32.96 -18.70
CA LEU A 381 20.16 -31.66 -18.41
C LEU A 381 21.17 -30.69 -17.79
N GLN A 382 22.02 -31.14 -16.87
CA GLN A 382 23.10 -30.30 -16.32
C GLN A 382 24.05 -29.80 -17.42
N GLU A 383 24.45 -30.65 -18.36
CA GLU A 383 25.28 -30.25 -19.51
C GLU A 383 24.56 -29.21 -20.39
N ILE A 384 23.27 -29.42 -20.68
CA ILE A 384 22.45 -28.51 -21.49
C ILE A 384 22.24 -27.16 -20.80
N ALA A 385 22.18 -27.14 -19.46
CA ALA A 385 22.02 -25.91 -18.70
C ALA A 385 23.16 -24.91 -18.95
N SER A 386 24.35 -25.38 -19.33
CA SER A 386 25.51 -24.54 -19.68
C SER A 386 25.53 -24.09 -21.14
N LYS A 387 24.46 -24.37 -21.91
CA LYS A 387 24.36 -24.04 -23.34
C LYS A 387 23.23 -23.06 -23.67
N CYS A 388 22.60 -22.47 -22.65
CA CYS A 388 21.57 -21.45 -22.90
C CYS A 388 22.20 -20.19 -23.52
N PRO A 389 21.47 -19.46 -24.39
CA PRO A 389 21.98 -18.27 -25.07
C PRO A 389 22.70 -17.26 -24.15
N VAL A 390 22.09 -16.89 -23.02
CA VAL A 390 22.69 -15.93 -22.07
C VAL A 390 23.98 -16.47 -21.47
N HIS A 391 24.04 -17.76 -21.12
CA HIS A 391 25.28 -18.39 -20.64
C HIS A 391 26.40 -18.29 -21.68
N ARG A 392 26.08 -18.53 -22.97
CA ARG A 392 27.06 -18.42 -24.05
C ARG A 392 27.55 -16.99 -24.24
N THR A 393 26.64 -16.01 -24.17
CA THR A 393 27.00 -14.58 -24.23
C THR A 393 27.94 -14.20 -23.10
N LEU A 394 27.65 -14.61 -21.86
CA LEU A 394 28.52 -14.35 -20.69
C LEU A 394 29.91 -14.98 -20.77
N GLN A 395 30.09 -15.99 -21.63
CA GLN A 395 31.39 -16.67 -21.85
C GLN A 395 32.05 -16.29 -23.18
N SER A 396 31.45 -15.36 -23.94
CA SER A 396 32.00 -14.88 -25.21
C SER A 396 32.63 -13.51 -25.06
N GLU A 397 33.46 -13.13 -26.02
CA GLU A 397 33.92 -11.76 -26.18
C GLU A 397 32.79 -10.92 -26.78
N ILE A 398 32.39 -9.86 -26.07
CA ILE A 398 31.30 -8.95 -26.44
C ILE A 398 31.88 -7.58 -26.73
N ILE A 399 31.47 -6.98 -27.85
CA ILE A 399 31.78 -5.59 -28.18
C ILE A 399 30.58 -4.74 -27.77
N ILE A 400 30.82 -3.68 -26.98
CA ILE A 400 29.81 -2.71 -26.57
C ILE A 400 30.24 -1.36 -27.14
N GLU A 401 29.39 -0.76 -27.96
CA GLU A 401 29.59 0.56 -28.56
C GLU A 401 28.72 1.58 -27.80
N THR A 402 29.27 2.77 -27.56
CA THR A 402 28.57 3.86 -26.85
C THR A 402 28.49 5.08 -27.74
N GLU A 403 27.28 5.56 -27.99
CA GLU A 403 26.98 6.77 -28.75
C GLU A 403 26.13 7.73 -27.91
N MET A 404 26.31 9.04 -28.11
CA MET A 404 25.47 10.07 -27.51
C MET A 404 24.38 10.48 -28.51
N ILE A 405 23.14 10.55 -28.04
CA ILE A 405 21.99 11.03 -28.82
C ILE A 405 21.58 12.43 -28.32
N ASP A 406 21.19 13.30 -29.25
CA ASP A 406 20.77 14.70 -28.99
C ASP A 406 19.27 14.85 -28.71
#